data_AF-A0A662VXU5-F1
#
_entry.id   AF-A0A662VXU5-F1
#
_cell.length_a   1.000
_cell.length_b   1.000
_cell.length_c   1.000
_cell.angle_alpha   90.00
_cell.angle_beta   90.00
_cell.angle_gamma   90.00
#
_symmetry.space_group_name_H-M   'P 1'
#
loop_
_entity.id
_entity.type
_entity.pdbx_description
1 polymer ?
#
loop_
_entity_poly.entity_id
_entity_poly.type
_entity_poly.pdbx_seq_one_letter_code
_entity_poly.pdbx_strand_id
1 'polypeptide(L)' 'MSVVICDSCGRESEDLRQCSVCKKNLCSDCARYMVVKRKTIYKEFEDSIPVCKDCLPTTSLKKKLVDIVDAVLGR' A
#
# COMPACT_ATOMS: atom_id res chain seq x y z
N MET A 1 14.38 -16.81 17.51
CA MET A 1 14.09 -15.68 16.62
C MET A 1 12.97 -16.11 15.69
N SER A 2 11.81 -15.47 15.74
CA SER A 2 10.69 -15.77 14.86
C SER A 2 11.01 -15.23 13.48
N VAL A 3 11.41 -16.12 12.58
CA VAL A 3 11.62 -15.81 11.16
C VAL A 3 10.25 -15.55 10.55
N VAL A 4 10.03 -14.33 10.05
CA VAL A 4 8.74 -13.95 9.46
C VAL A 4 8.91 -13.74 7.96
N ILE A 5 7.99 -14.29 7.19
CA ILE A 5 8.07 -14.34 5.72
C ILE A 5 7.33 -13.13 5.13
N CYS A 6 7.93 -12.47 4.14
CA CYS A 6 7.28 -11.41 3.38
C CYS A 6 6.18 -11.97 2.47
N ASP A 7 4.95 -11.48 2.62
CA ASP A 7 3.79 -11.90 1.82
C ASP A 7 3.90 -11.56 0.33
N SER A 8 4.81 -10.63 -0.04
CA SER A 8 4.96 -10.19 -1.42
C SER A 8 6.05 -10.91 -2.20
N CYS A 9 7.14 -11.34 -1.55
CA CYS A 9 8.29 -11.94 -2.23
C CYS A 9 8.69 -13.31 -1.67
N GLY A 10 8.06 -13.78 -0.58
CA GLY A 10 8.36 -15.05 0.05
C GLY A 10 9.72 -15.13 0.74
N ARG A 11 10.45 -14.01 0.85
CA ARG A 11 11.74 -13.97 1.55
C ARG A 11 11.55 -13.80 3.04
N GLU A 12 12.43 -14.44 3.79
CA GLU A 12 12.57 -14.27 5.23
C GLU A 12 13.20 -12.90 5.52
N SER A 13 12.65 -12.19 6.50
CA SER A 13 13.14 -10.88 6.92
C SER A 13 12.96 -10.73 8.42
N GLU A 14 13.97 -10.20 9.10
CA GLU A 14 13.90 -9.91 10.54
C GLU A 14 13.06 -8.66 10.81
N ASP A 15 13.09 -7.69 9.88
CA ASP A 15 12.27 -6.49 9.91
C ASP A 15 11.15 -6.58 8.85
N LEU A 16 9.91 -6.74 9.31
CA LEU A 16 8.72 -6.63 8.47
C LEU A 16 7.91 -5.38 8.82
N ARG A 17 7.43 -4.71 7.78
CA ARG A 17 6.50 -3.58 7.86
C ARG A 17 5.13 -4.06 7.45
N GLN A 18 4.12 -3.69 8.21
CA GLN A 18 2.74 -4.01 7.85
C GLN A 18 2.16 -2.95 6.92
N CYS A 19 1.59 -3.37 5.80
CA CYS A 19 0.84 -2.45 4.94
C CYS A 19 -0.35 -1.88 5.72
N SER A 20 -0.44 -0.55 5.80
CA SER A 20 -1.52 0.11 6.54
C SER A 20 -2.92 -0.10 5.93
N VAL A 21 -2.99 -0.47 4.64
CA VAL A 21 -4.22 -0.69 3.88
C VAL A 21 -4.65 -2.17 3.91
N CYS A 22 -3.83 -3.10 3.40
CA CYS A 22 -4.20 -4.51 3.27
C CYS A 22 -3.66 -5.42 4.38
N LYS A 23 -2.92 -4.86 5.35
CA LYS A 23 -2.37 -5.57 6.52
C LYS A 23 -1.37 -6.70 6.24
N LYS A 24 -0.93 -6.87 4.99
CA LYS A 24 0.17 -7.78 4.62
C LYS A 24 1.50 -7.37 5.25
N ASN A 25 2.32 -8.36 5.61
CA ASN A 25 3.67 -8.17 6.10
C ASN A 25 4.65 -8.09 4.94
N LEU A 26 5.45 -7.03 4.90
CA LEU A 26 6.34 -6.71 3.79
C LEU A 26 7.76 -6.52 4.30
N CYS A 27 8.73 -7.12 3.63
CA CYS A 27 10.14 -6.76 3.84
C CYS A 27 10.38 -5.31 3.42
N SER A 28 11.47 -4.73 3.91
CA SER A 28 11.86 -3.35 3.60
C SER A 28 11.94 -3.05 2.10
N ASP A 29 12.26 -4.03 1.26
CA ASP A 29 12.33 -3.88 -0.20
C ASP A 29 10.94 -3.83 -0.87
N CYS A 30 9.97 -4.57 -0.31
CA CYS A 30 8.60 -4.65 -0.84
C CYS A 30 7.70 -3.55 -0.26
N ALA A 31 8.05 -3.01 0.90
CA ALA A 31 7.36 -1.89 1.52
C ALA A 31 7.61 -0.60 0.72
N ARG A 32 6.53 0.03 0.27
CA ARG A 32 6.51 1.39 -0.26
C ARG A 32 5.95 2.33 0.80
N TYR A 33 6.10 3.63 0.60
CA TYR A 33 5.56 4.63 1.51
C TYR A 33 4.63 5.56 0.78
N MET A 34 3.50 5.86 1.42
CA MET A 34 2.54 6.85 0.97
C MET A 34 2.46 7.95 2.01
N VAL A 35 2.53 9.20 1.55
CA VAL A 35 2.31 10.36 2.40
C VAL A 35 0.81 10.63 2.46
N VAL A 36 0.26 10.64 3.68
CA VAL A 36 -1.14 10.96 3.94
C VAL A 36 -1.19 12.31 4.63
N LYS A 37 -1.86 13.26 4.00
CA LYS A 37 -2.18 14.54 4.64
C LYS A 37 -3.40 14.35 5.51
N ARG A 38 -3.25 14.59 6.81
CA ARG A 38 -4.34 14.59 7.77
C ARG A 38 -4.61 16.00 8.23
N LYS A 39 -5.85 16.43 8.07
CA LYS A 39 -6.35 17.70 8.58
C LYS A 39 -7.20 17.42 9.81
N THR A 40 -6.79 17.98 10.94
CA THR A 40 -7.58 18.02 12.16
C THR A 40 -8.11 19.44 12.36
N ILE A 41 -8.99 19.62 13.35
CA ILE A 41 -9.56 20.93 13.70
C ILE A 41 -8.46 21.94 14.08
N TYR A 42 -7.34 21.44 14.64
CA TYR A 42 -6.27 22.28 15.19
C TYR A 42 -5.03 22.35 14.30
N LYS A 43 -4.76 21.33 13.48
CA LYS A 43 -3.52 21.24 12.71
C LYS A 43 -3.62 20.33 11.50
N GLU A 44 -2.89 20.69 10.46
CA GLU A 44 -2.60 19.84 9.32
C GLU A 44 -1.23 19.19 9.50
N PHE A 45 -1.14 17.88 9.30
CA PHE A 45 0.13 17.15 9.34
C PHE A 45 0.21 16.12 8.23
N GLU A 46 1.43 15.83 7.81
CA GLU A 46 1.74 14.82 6.81
C GLU A 46 2.35 13.62 7.53
N ASP A 47 1.83 12.43 7.25
CA ASP A 47 2.29 11.17 7.85
C ASP A 47 2.67 10.17 6.75
N SER A 48 3.82 9.50 6.90
CA SER A 48 4.32 8.53 5.93
C SER A 48 3.99 7.11 6.39
N ILE A 49 3.01 6.49 5.73
CA ILE A 49 2.56 5.14 6.09
C ILE A 49 3.12 4.08 5.13
N PRO A 50 3.54 2.91 5.63
CA PRO A 50 3.99 1.80 4.78
C PRO A 50 2.81 1.15 4.05
N VAL A 51 2.98 0.89 2.76
CA VAL A 51 1.99 0.28 1.86
C VAL A 51 2.64 -0.73 0.91
N CYS A 52 1.90 -1.75 0.47
CA CYS A 52 2.39 -2.63 -0.61
C CYS A 52 2.29 -1.93 -1.97
N LYS A 53 3.00 -2.48 -2.96
CA LYS A 53 2.96 -2.00 -4.36
C LYS A 53 1.54 -1.94 -4.94
N ASP A 54 0.67 -2.86 -4.53
CA ASP A 54 -0.70 -2.95 -5.04
C ASP A 54 -1.65 -1.91 -4.42
N CYS A 55 -1.34 -1.46 -3.19
CA CYS A 55 -2.14 -0.47 -2.46
C CYS A 55 -1.70 0.97 -2.73
N LEU A 56 -0.77 1.19 -3.67
CA LEU A 56 -0.42 2.53 -4.11
C LEU A 56 -1.60 3.19 -4.83
N PRO A 57 -1.79 4.51 -4.66
CA PRO A 57 -2.89 5.23 -5.29
C PRO A 57 -2.83 5.16 -6.82
N THR A 58 -1.63 5.11 -7.40
CA THR A 58 -1.44 4.91 -8.85
C THR A 58 -2.00 3.57 -9.34
N THR A 59 -1.84 2.50 -8.57
CA THR A 59 -2.38 1.17 -8.88
C THR A 59 -3.90 1.14 -8.71
N SER A 60 -4.42 1.78 -7.65
CA SER A 60 -5.86 1.88 -7.39
C SER A 60 -6.60 2.74 -8.43
N LEU A 61 -5.99 3.84 -8.88
CA LEU A 61 -6.51 4.69 -9.95
C LEU A 61 -6.57 3.95 -11.28
N LYS A 62 -5.54 3.18 -11.63
CA LYS A 62 -5.56 2.33 -12.84
C LYS A 62 -6.72 1.34 -12.79
N LYS A 63 -6.96 0.69 -11.66
CA LYS A 63 -8.09 -0.25 -11.52
C LYS A 63 -9.43 0.46 -11.70
N LYS A 64 -9.66 1.58 -11.00
CA LYS A 64 -10.90 2.37 -11.17
C LYS A 64 -11.09 2.89 -12.60
N LEU A 65 -10.01 3.30 -13.26
CA LEU A 65 -10.06 3.72 -14.65
C LEU A 65 -10.42 2.56 -15.57
N VAL A 66 -9.85 1.37 -15.35
CA VAL A 66 -10.24 0.15 -16.07
C VAL A 66 -11.73 -0.15 -15.85
N ASP A 67 -12.20 -0.12 -14.60
CA ASP A 67 -13.62 -0.36 -14.28
C ASP A 67 -14.56 0.65 -14.99
N ILE A 68 -14.17 1.93 -15.08
CA ILE A 68 -14.92 2.96 -15.82
C ILE A 68 -14.86 2.71 -17.33
N VAL A 69 -13.68 2.38 -17.86
CA VAL A 69 -13.50 2.08 -19.28
C VAL A 69 -14.33 0.87 -19.70
N ASP A 70 -14.36 -0.18 -18.90
CA ASP A 70 -15.19 -1.37 -19.17
C ASP A 70 -16.69 -1.04 -19.09
N ALA A 71 -17.11 -0.21 -18.12
CA ALA A 71 -18.50 0.23 -18.01
C ALA A 71 -18.95 1.10 -19.20
N VAL A 72 -18.05 1.88 -19.81
CA VAL A 72 -18.38 2.79 -20.93
C VAL A 72 -18.19 2.12 -22.29
N LEU A 73 -17.15 1.29 -22.44
CA LEU A 73 -16.77 0.67 -23.72
C LEU A 73 -17.26 -0.78 -23.87
N GLY A 74 -17.80 -1.39 -22.82
CA GLY A 74 -18.51 -2.67 -22.87
C GLY A 74 -17.70 -3.83 -23.45
N ARG A 75 -16.45 -3.99 -22.99
CA ARG A 75 -15.65 -5.18 -23.32
C ARG A 75 -15.88 -6.33 -22.37
#